data_AF-A0A3A8U0U5-F1
#
_entry.id   AF-A0A3A8U0U5-F1
#
_cell.length_a   1.000
_cell.length_b   1.000
_cell.length_c   1.000
_cell.angle_alpha   90.00
_cell.angle_beta   90.00
_cell.angle_gamma   90.00
#
_symmetry.space_group_name_H-M   'P 1'
#
loop_
_entity.id
_entity.type
_entity.pdbx_description
1 polymer ?
#
loop_
_entity_poly.entity_id
_entity_poly.type
_entity_poly.pdbx_seq_one_letter_code
_entity_poly.pdbx_strand_id
1 'polypeptide(L)'
;MRYFELLDDMDIQDRWLPGEARNSQGLEIDDIWQFADGCPVQIKEQLRIPISHPGALLDYATTSVGGTPVVHRRVANIFSELASDDVQIIPVEVEGQTEPYFILVATRNIRCIDVQQSSEVKYWLPEDERPEKTGTYRAVSNMRIDSTKVGEAKVFRPWGWTVALIVSEHIKEGLERAGVTGMRFEEVTGPSAISPEEREHNRKLKVLYDRTETARTEFWRTLGTLDENAILPIVVGGGWPARRQVWRVIHRPEGRTLFVTDGLSDFFVETVEPSVGFGLELALETNEPQTDWPVTLLERIANELVGHEHLREPARTGILSMEVDGERMPEPLLTKEGRVGVLLGMDTPTLPGHFTMPDGQVRLVTVKTLMPRELTYLLEHGREELLHRFNQSSPGHLSKAWRQPVV
;
A
#
# COMPACT_ATOMS: atom_id res chain seq x y z
N MET A 1 -12.84 -2.43 32.69
CA MET A 1 -13.08 -3.74 32.04
C MET A 1 -12.20 -3.81 30.80
N ARG A 2 -11.50 -4.92 30.56
CA ARG A 2 -10.71 -5.10 29.33
C ARG A 2 -11.58 -5.69 28.23
N TYR A 3 -11.21 -5.39 27.00
CA TYR A 3 -11.87 -5.83 25.78
C TYR A 3 -10.83 -6.33 24.78
N PHE A 4 -11.27 -7.31 23.99
CA PHE A 4 -10.46 -8.02 23.02
C PHE A 4 -11.22 -8.12 21.70
N GLU A 5 -10.51 -7.98 20.60
CA GLU A 5 -11.01 -8.42 19.30
C GLU A 5 -10.96 -9.95 19.26
N LEU A 6 -12.12 -10.57 18.99
CA LEU A 6 -12.26 -12.01 18.78
C LEU A 6 -12.08 -12.31 17.30
N LEU A 7 -11.00 -13.01 16.99
CA LEU A 7 -10.53 -13.25 15.64
C LEU A 7 -10.60 -14.73 15.31
N ASP A 8 -10.84 -15.02 14.04
CA ASP A 8 -10.73 -16.37 13.51
C ASP A 8 -9.25 -16.78 13.44
N ASP A 9 -8.92 -17.95 13.99
CA ASP A 9 -7.52 -18.41 14.06
C ASP A 9 -7.09 -19.13 12.78
N MET A 10 -6.57 -18.33 11.83
CA MET A 10 -6.14 -18.81 10.52
C MET A 10 -4.79 -19.53 10.51
N ASP A 11 -4.06 -19.57 11.65
CA ASP A 11 -2.78 -20.28 11.74
C ASP A 11 -2.96 -21.82 11.88
N ILE A 12 -4.19 -22.27 12.13
CA ILE A 12 -4.55 -23.69 12.20
C ILE A 12 -4.57 -24.30 10.79
N GLN A 13 -3.58 -25.14 10.45
CA GLN A 13 -3.37 -25.64 9.08
C GLN A 13 -4.49 -26.53 8.51
N ASP A 14 -5.09 -27.40 9.32
CA ASP A 14 -6.10 -28.38 8.87
C ASP A 14 -7.51 -27.96 9.29
N ARG A 15 -7.83 -26.67 9.27
CA ARG A 15 -9.14 -26.17 9.70
C ARG A 15 -10.19 -26.25 8.59
N TRP A 16 -11.45 -26.37 8.98
CA TRP A 16 -12.56 -26.11 8.07
C TRP A 16 -12.73 -24.61 7.77
N LEU A 17 -13.32 -24.32 6.61
CA LEU A 17 -13.80 -22.99 6.25
C LEU A 17 -15.31 -23.05 5.93
N PRO A 18 -16.17 -22.43 6.77
CA PRO A 18 -17.60 -22.33 6.45
C PRO A 18 -17.80 -21.43 5.23
N GLY A 19 -18.68 -21.86 4.34
CA GLY A 19 -19.18 -21.03 3.25
C GLY A 19 -20.29 -20.10 3.72
N GLU A 20 -20.74 -19.23 2.82
CA GLU A 20 -21.79 -18.26 3.14
C GLU A 20 -23.13 -18.92 3.43
N ALA A 21 -23.90 -18.28 4.32
CA ALA A 21 -25.21 -18.77 4.69
C ALA A 21 -26.13 -18.85 3.46
N ARG A 22 -26.86 -19.96 3.39
CA ARG A 22 -27.85 -20.26 2.35
C ARG A 22 -29.20 -20.49 2.98
N ASN A 23 -30.25 -20.28 2.20
CA ASN A 23 -31.59 -20.61 2.63
C ASN A 23 -31.80 -22.13 2.73
N SER A 24 -32.98 -22.54 3.19
CA SER A 24 -33.34 -23.96 3.36
C SER A 24 -33.26 -24.79 2.07
N GLN A 25 -33.35 -24.15 0.90
CA GLN A 25 -33.24 -24.77 -0.42
C GLN A 25 -31.79 -24.82 -0.95
N GLY A 26 -30.82 -24.27 -0.21
CA GLY A 26 -29.43 -24.20 -0.61
C GLY A 26 -29.13 -23.09 -1.64
N LEU A 27 -30.00 -22.08 -1.75
CA LEU A 27 -29.77 -20.88 -2.54
C LEU A 27 -29.11 -19.79 -1.68
N GLU A 28 -28.33 -18.93 -2.32
CA GLU A 28 -27.74 -17.75 -1.67
C GLU A 28 -28.84 -16.82 -1.14
N ILE A 29 -28.58 -16.23 0.02
CA ILE A 29 -29.43 -15.18 0.58
C ILE A 29 -28.99 -13.82 0.06
N ASP A 30 -29.90 -12.85 0.00
CA ASP A 30 -29.65 -11.55 -0.64
C ASP A 30 -28.55 -10.72 0.05
N ASP A 31 -28.43 -10.83 1.37
CA ASP A 31 -27.47 -10.06 2.16
C ASP A 31 -26.72 -10.97 3.14
N ILE A 32 -25.51 -11.39 2.78
CA ILE A 32 -24.65 -12.22 3.64
C ILE A 32 -23.92 -11.38 4.71
N TRP A 33 -23.90 -10.06 4.59
CA TRP A 33 -23.23 -9.15 5.53
C TRP A 33 -24.11 -8.76 6.72
N GLN A 34 -25.44 -8.96 6.63
CA GLN A 34 -26.40 -8.66 7.70
C GLN A 34 -26.02 -9.24 9.07
N PHE A 35 -25.32 -10.38 9.12
CA PHE A 35 -24.90 -11.03 10.38
C PHE A 35 -23.68 -10.34 11.04
N ALA A 36 -23.00 -9.47 10.30
CA ALA A 36 -21.86 -8.70 10.75
C ALA A 36 -22.16 -7.21 10.97
N ASP A 37 -23.38 -6.73 10.75
CA ASP A 37 -23.69 -5.28 10.84
C ASP A 37 -23.71 -4.69 12.26
N GLY A 38 -23.73 -5.56 13.28
CA GLY A 38 -23.82 -5.13 14.67
C GLY A 38 -25.23 -4.78 15.12
N CYS A 39 -26.26 -5.34 14.47
CA CYS A 39 -27.67 -5.15 14.79
C CYS A 39 -28.41 -6.50 14.81
N PRO A 40 -29.59 -6.60 15.49
CA PRO A 40 -30.42 -7.79 15.43
C PRO A 40 -30.86 -8.12 14.00
N VAL A 41 -30.87 -9.41 13.66
CA VAL A 41 -31.22 -9.90 12.33
C VAL A 41 -32.59 -10.60 12.37
N GLN A 42 -33.41 -10.37 11.35
CA GLN A 42 -34.71 -11.01 11.20
C GLN A 42 -34.63 -12.15 10.18
N ILE A 43 -34.45 -13.38 10.67
CA ILE A 43 -34.48 -14.58 9.84
C ILE A 43 -35.80 -15.31 10.04
N LYS A 44 -36.51 -15.57 8.94
CA LYS A 44 -37.82 -16.25 8.94
C LYS A 44 -37.75 -17.72 8.54
N GLU A 45 -36.57 -18.21 8.18
CA GLU A 45 -36.37 -19.56 7.66
C GLU A 45 -35.13 -20.24 8.24
N GLN A 46 -35.05 -21.55 8.10
CA GLN A 46 -33.86 -22.30 8.52
C GLN A 46 -32.70 -22.03 7.54
N LEU A 47 -31.54 -21.67 8.09
CA LEU A 47 -30.32 -21.44 7.31
C LEU A 47 -29.43 -22.68 7.27
N ARG A 48 -28.68 -22.79 6.17
CA ARG A 48 -27.67 -23.83 5.91
C ARG A 48 -26.30 -23.20 5.67
N ILE A 49 -25.28 -23.77 6.28
CA ILE A 49 -23.88 -23.38 6.08
C ILE A 49 -23.17 -24.50 5.33
N PRO A 50 -22.82 -24.31 4.04
CA PRO A 50 -21.99 -25.26 3.31
C PRO A 50 -20.55 -25.25 3.83
N ILE A 51 -19.79 -26.30 3.54
CA ILE A 51 -18.34 -26.31 3.83
C ILE A 51 -17.59 -25.93 2.55
N SER A 52 -17.00 -24.74 2.53
CA SER A 52 -16.22 -24.25 1.38
C SER A 52 -14.85 -24.92 1.29
N HIS A 53 -14.22 -25.20 2.44
CA HIS A 53 -12.99 -25.99 2.49
C HIS A 53 -13.09 -27.02 3.60
N PRO A 54 -12.96 -28.33 3.29
CA PRO A 54 -13.02 -29.38 4.29
C PRO A 54 -11.79 -29.32 5.20
N GLY A 55 -11.98 -29.72 6.46
CA GLY A 55 -10.92 -29.79 7.47
C GLY A 55 -11.49 -30.15 8.84
N ALA A 56 -10.65 -30.10 9.87
CA ALA A 56 -11.03 -30.23 11.26
C ALA A 56 -12.06 -29.15 11.64
N LEU A 57 -13.19 -29.60 12.18
CA LEU A 57 -14.23 -28.74 12.69
C LEU A 57 -13.76 -28.04 13.95
N LEU A 58 -14.03 -26.74 14.01
CA LEU A 58 -13.65 -25.86 15.11
C LEU A 58 -14.89 -25.34 15.80
N ASP A 59 -14.77 -25.00 17.09
CA ASP A 59 -15.89 -24.44 17.84
C ASP A 59 -16.24 -23.01 17.41
N TYR A 60 -15.30 -22.28 16.79
CA TYR A 60 -15.47 -20.95 16.20
C TYR A 60 -14.81 -20.91 14.82
N ALA A 61 -15.50 -20.31 13.85
CA ALA A 61 -14.97 -19.96 12.53
C ALA A 61 -15.77 -18.79 11.94
N THR A 62 -15.21 -18.10 10.94
CA THR A 62 -15.91 -17.05 10.19
C THR A 62 -16.08 -17.43 8.73
N THR A 63 -17.19 -17.02 8.11
CA THR A 63 -17.37 -17.16 6.66
C THR A 63 -16.42 -16.24 5.90
N SER A 64 -16.07 -16.60 4.68
CA SER A 64 -14.98 -15.97 3.94
C SER A 64 -15.27 -14.53 3.49
N VAL A 65 -16.45 -14.29 2.93
CA VAL A 65 -16.85 -13.00 2.35
C VAL A 65 -17.69 -12.18 3.34
N GLY A 66 -18.67 -12.83 3.97
CA GLY A 66 -19.57 -12.18 4.92
C GLY A 66 -18.93 -11.91 6.28
N GLY A 67 -17.83 -12.61 6.62
CA GLY A 67 -17.22 -12.53 7.95
C GLY A 67 -18.16 -12.98 9.07
N THR A 68 -19.12 -13.86 8.75
CA THR A 68 -20.18 -14.27 9.68
C THR A 68 -19.61 -15.28 10.67
N PRO A 69 -19.68 -15.04 11.99
CA PRO A 69 -19.23 -16.01 12.97
C PRO A 69 -20.16 -17.22 13.03
N VAL A 70 -19.64 -18.39 12.67
CA VAL A 70 -20.30 -19.70 12.80
C VAL A 70 -19.68 -20.43 13.98
N VAL A 71 -20.52 -20.76 14.96
CA VAL A 71 -20.08 -21.23 16.27
C VAL A 71 -20.77 -22.52 16.67
N HIS A 72 -20.01 -23.42 17.27
CA HIS A 72 -20.54 -24.64 17.87
C HIS A 72 -21.33 -24.31 19.15
N ARG A 73 -22.24 -25.21 19.56
CA ARG A 73 -23.08 -25.05 20.77
C ARG A 73 -22.31 -24.66 22.03
N ARG A 74 -21.08 -25.15 22.21
CA ARG A 74 -20.24 -24.81 23.37
C ARG A 74 -19.97 -23.31 23.46
N VAL A 75 -19.65 -22.68 22.34
CA VAL A 75 -19.43 -21.24 22.24
C VAL A 75 -20.76 -20.50 22.38
N ALA A 76 -21.80 -20.91 21.66
CA ALA A 76 -23.12 -20.29 21.71
C ALA A 76 -23.70 -20.20 23.15
N ASN A 77 -23.52 -21.26 23.95
CA ASN A 77 -23.95 -21.29 25.35
C ASN A 77 -23.25 -20.24 26.21
N ILE A 78 -21.94 -20.05 26.03
CA ILE A 78 -21.15 -19.08 26.80
C ILE A 78 -21.65 -17.66 26.51
N PHE A 79 -21.86 -17.34 25.23
CA PHE A 79 -22.40 -16.05 24.83
C PHE A 79 -23.83 -15.83 25.35
N SER A 80 -24.67 -16.85 25.29
CA SER A 80 -26.05 -16.79 25.80
C SER A 80 -26.11 -16.59 27.31
N GLU A 81 -25.22 -17.22 28.07
CA GLU A 81 -25.18 -17.12 29.54
C GLU A 81 -24.59 -15.79 30.00
N LEU A 82 -23.49 -15.34 29.37
CA LEU A 82 -22.72 -14.22 29.86
C LEU A 82 -23.13 -12.87 29.25
N ALA A 83 -23.76 -12.85 28.08
CA ALA A 83 -24.03 -11.64 27.30
C ALA A 83 -25.34 -11.70 26.47
N SER A 84 -26.40 -12.32 27.01
CA SER A 84 -27.70 -12.47 26.32
C SER A 84 -28.28 -11.17 25.73
N ASP A 85 -28.02 -10.02 26.36
CA ASP A 85 -28.56 -8.72 25.95
C ASP A 85 -27.78 -8.07 24.79
N ASP A 86 -26.65 -8.67 24.39
CA ASP A 86 -25.72 -8.15 23.40
C ASP A 86 -25.56 -9.08 22.18
N VAL A 87 -26.17 -10.27 22.23
CA VAL A 87 -26.06 -11.27 21.16
C VAL A 87 -27.41 -11.81 20.73
N GLN A 88 -27.46 -12.25 19.49
CA GLN A 88 -28.50 -13.10 18.96
C GLN A 88 -27.84 -14.37 18.43
N ILE A 89 -28.38 -15.52 18.81
CA ILE A 89 -27.89 -16.84 18.42
C ILE A 89 -28.91 -17.46 17.47
N ILE A 90 -28.51 -17.72 16.22
CA ILE A 90 -29.40 -18.21 15.17
C ILE A 90 -29.00 -19.66 14.83
N PRO A 91 -29.86 -20.66 15.07
CA PRO A 91 -29.55 -22.06 14.75
C PRO A 91 -29.38 -22.27 13.25
N VAL A 92 -28.34 -23.01 12.86
CA VAL A 92 -28.05 -23.33 11.45
C VAL A 92 -27.71 -24.81 11.27
N GLU A 93 -28.00 -25.34 10.08
CA GLU A 93 -27.53 -26.67 9.67
C GLU A 93 -26.17 -26.51 9.00
N VAL A 94 -25.11 -27.12 9.54
CA VAL A 94 -23.80 -27.18 8.87
C VAL A 94 -23.71 -28.48 8.09
N GLU A 95 -23.25 -28.39 6.84
CA GLU A 95 -23.14 -29.54 5.95
C GLU A 95 -22.34 -30.69 6.55
N GLY A 96 -22.94 -31.90 6.54
CA GLY A 96 -22.32 -33.11 7.08
C GLY A 96 -22.23 -33.18 8.60
N GLN A 97 -22.79 -32.22 9.34
CA GLN A 97 -22.72 -32.17 10.80
C GLN A 97 -24.05 -32.52 11.47
N THR A 98 -23.95 -33.34 12.52
CA THR A 98 -25.08 -33.68 13.40
C THR A 98 -25.10 -32.87 14.68
N GLU A 99 -23.95 -32.33 15.09
CA GLU A 99 -23.86 -31.45 16.26
C GLU A 99 -24.45 -30.06 15.97
N PRO A 100 -25.05 -29.38 16.97
CA PRO A 100 -25.67 -28.08 16.73
C PRO A 100 -24.65 -26.94 16.55
N TYR A 101 -24.84 -26.17 15.47
CA TYR A 101 -24.11 -24.95 15.18
C TYR A 101 -25.05 -23.75 15.06
N PHE A 102 -24.49 -22.57 15.22
CA PHE A 102 -25.22 -21.31 15.26
C PHE A 102 -24.45 -20.22 14.54
N ILE A 103 -25.16 -19.25 13.97
CA ILE A 103 -24.59 -17.95 13.67
C ILE A 103 -24.64 -17.12 14.96
N LEU A 104 -23.51 -16.52 15.32
CA LEU A 104 -23.40 -15.55 16.41
C LEU A 104 -23.47 -14.13 15.84
N VAL A 105 -24.55 -13.41 16.17
CA VAL A 105 -24.74 -12.01 15.80
C VAL A 105 -24.51 -11.15 17.05
N ALA A 106 -23.57 -10.21 16.99
CA ALA A 106 -23.50 -9.13 17.97
C ALA A 106 -24.55 -8.07 17.62
N THR A 107 -25.37 -7.66 18.58
CA THR A 107 -26.53 -6.78 18.34
C THR A 107 -26.28 -5.33 18.72
N ARG A 108 -25.05 -5.02 19.17
CA ARG A 108 -24.60 -3.69 19.57
C ARG A 108 -23.60 -3.15 18.55
N ASN A 109 -23.86 -1.96 18.03
CA ASN A 109 -22.96 -1.20 17.17
C ASN A 109 -22.55 0.09 17.91
N ILE A 110 -21.27 0.20 18.29
CA ILE A 110 -20.82 1.23 19.25
C ILE A 110 -19.67 2.05 18.67
N ARG A 111 -19.80 3.38 18.73
CA ARG A 111 -18.75 4.32 18.29
C ARG A 111 -17.68 4.50 19.37
N CYS A 112 -16.79 3.52 19.51
CA CYS A 112 -15.77 3.50 20.56
C CYS A 112 -14.32 3.47 20.07
N ILE A 113 -14.02 3.41 18.77
CA ILE A 113 -12.62 3.43 18.30
C ILE A 113 -11.92 4.71 18.76
N ASP A 114 -10.78 4.54 19.41
CA ASP A 114 -9.89 5.61 19.82
C ASP A 114 -8.89 5.88 18.70
N VAL A 115 -9.17 6.92 17.92
CA VAL A 115 -8.35 7.36 16.79
C VAL A 115 -6.96 7.83 17.24
N GLN A 116 -6.83 8.30 18.48
CA GLN A 116 -5.56 8.81 19.01
C GLN A 116 -4.65 7.69 19.50
N GLN A 117 -5.22 6.60 20.00
CA GLN A 117 -4.48 5.45 20.50
C GLN A 117 -4.25 4.38 19.42
N SER A 118 -5.12 4.29 18.40
CA SER A 118 -4.91 3.39 17.25
C SER A 118 -3.69 3.83 16.43
N SER A 119 -2.98 2.88 15.80
CA SER A 119 -1.75 3.20 15.05
C SER A 119 -2.03 3.93 13.75
N GLU A 120 -3.09 3.52 13.05
CA GLU A 120 -3.57 4.19 11.86
C GLU A 120 -5.09 4.13 11.81
N VAL A 121 -5.71 5.24 11.43
CA VAL A 121 -7.11 5.33 11.07
C VAL A 121 -7.20 6.14 9.78
N LYS A 122 -7.71 5.51 8.71
CA LYS A 122 -8.04 6.18 7.45
C LYS A 122 -9.56 6.28 7.33
N TYR A 123 -10.01 7.37 6.73
CA TYR A 123 -11.41 7.58 6.40
C TYR A 123 -11.60 7.48 4.90
N TRP A 124 -12.79 7.08 4.47
CA TRP A 124 -13.24 7.29 3.11
C TRP A 124 -13.46 8.79 2.90
N LEU A 125 -12.80 9.35 1.89
CA LEU A 125 -12.91 10.75 1.52
C LEU A 125 -13.83 10.93 0.30
N PRO A 126 -14.33 12.15 0.01
CA PRO A 126 -15.12 12.40 -1.19
C PRO A 126 -14.42 11.98 -2.49
N GLU A 127 -13.09 12.11 -2.53
CA GLU A 127 -12.25 11.81 -3.70
C GLU A 127 -12.11 10.30 -3.95
N ASP A 128 -12.47 9.44 -2.99
CA ASP A 128 -12.46 7.97 -3.17
C ASP A 128 -13.66 7.46 -4.01
N GLU A 129 -14.55 8.36 -4.47
CA GLU A 129 -15.73 8.05 -5.31
C GLU A 129 -16.69 7.00 -4.71
N ARG A 130 -16.78 6.97 -3.36
CA ARG A 130 -17.68 6.11 -2.57
C ARG A 130 -18.56 6.92 -1.62
N PRO A 131 -19.56 7.67 -2.14
CA PRO A 131 -20.34 8.62 -1.35
C PRO A 131 -21.07 7.97 -0.16
N GLU A 132 -21.46 6.70 -0.29
CA GLU A 132 -22.11 5.92 0.77
C GLU A 132 -21.18 5.57 1.94
N LYS A 133 -19.86 5.61 1.72
CA LYS A 133 -18.84 5.30 2.74
C LYS A 133 -18.15 6.55 3.29
N THR A 134 -18.26 7.69 2.61
CA THR A 134 -17.57 8.92 2.99
C THR A 134 -17.78 9.27 4.47
N GLY A 135 -16.68 9.53 5.19
CA GLY A 135 -16.68 9.81 6.64
C GLY A 135 -16.73 8.57 7.55
N THR A 136 -16.80 7.37 7.00
CA THR A 136 -16.61 6.10 7.73
C THR A 136 -15.16 5.63 7.63
N TYR A 137 -14.80 4.59 8.40
CA TYR A 137 -13.44 4.06 8.39
C TYR A 137 -13.16 3.27 7.10
N ARG A 138 -12.03 3.61 6.46
CA ARG A 138 -11.48 2.90 5.32
C ARG A 138 -10.45 1.85 5.74
N ALA A 139 -9.66 2.17 6.76
CA ALA A 139 -8.68 1.27 7.34
C ALA A 139 -8.45 1.62 8.81
N VAL A 140 -8.34 0.60 9.67
CA VAL A 140 -7.96 0.75 11.07
C VAL A 140 -6.86 -0.27 11.36
N SER A 141 -5.71 0.18 11.86
CA SER A 141 -4.58 -0.69 12.22
C SER A 141 -4.25 -0.59 13.71
N ASN A 142 -3.87 -1.72 14.31
CA ASN A 142 -3.65 -1.88 15.76
C ASN A 142 -4.74 -1.15 16.56
N MET A 143 -6.00 -1.51 16.27
CA MET A 143 -7.17 -0.82 16.77
C MET A 143 -7.14 -0.72 18.30
N ARG A 144 -7.44 0.48 18.80
CA ARG A 144 -7.71 0.71 20.22
C ARG A 144 -9.10 1.27 20.39
N ILE A 145 -9.73 0.94 21.51
CA ILE A 145 -11.04 1.47 21.87
C ILE A 145 -10.97 2.32 23.13
N ASP A 146 -11.81 3.35 23.15
CA ASP A 146 -12.14 4.13 24.33
C ASP A 146 -13.24 3.37 25.11
N SER A 147 -12.81 2.58 26.09
CA SER A 147 -13.71 1.77 26.92
C SER A 147 -14.76 2.59 27.67
N THR A 148 -14.56 3.90 27.87
CA THR A 148 -15.56 4.76 28.52
C THR A 148 -16.82 4.97 27.67
N LYS A 149 -16.73 4.72 26.35
CA LYS A 149 -17.84 4.82 25.40
C LYS A 149 -18.62 3.52 25.23
N VAL A 150 -18.15 2.41 25.80
CA VAL A 150 -18.74 1.08 25.59
C VAL A 150 -19.96 0.86 26.50
N GLY A 151 -20.00 1.50 27.66
CA GLY A 151 -21.05 1.29 28.66
C GLY A 151 -21.01 -0.13 29.22
N GLU A 152 -22.18 -0.74 29.38
CA GLU A 152 -22.32 -2.10 29.96
C GLU A 152 -22.17 -3.23 28.94
N ALA A 153 -21.95 -2.91 27.66
CA ALA A 153 -21.87 -3.92 26.60
C ALA A 153 -20.66 -4.85 26.81
N LYS A 154 -20.91 -6.15 26.68
CA LYS A 154 -19.92 -7.23 26.76
C LYS A 154 -19.54 -7.78 25.40
N VAL A 155 -20.41 -7.63 24.40
CA VAL A 155 -20.18 -8.08 23.02
C VAL A 155 -20.72 -7.01 22.06
N PHE A 156 -19.92 -6.54 21.13
CA PHE A 156 -20.34 -5.49 20.19
C PHE A 156 -19.43 -5.43 18.97
N ARG A 157 -19.88 -4.69 17.95
CA ARG A 157 -19.06 -4.32 16.80
C ARG A 157 -18.79 -2.82 16.81
N PRO A 158 -17.56 -2.37 16.49
CA PRO A 158 -17.27 -0.94 16.43
C PRO A 158 -17.99 -0.29 15.25
N TRP A 159 -18.60 0.87 15.50
CA TRP A 159 -19.24 1.67 14.45
C TRP A 159 -18.26 1.99 13.32
N GLY A 160 -18.70 1.80 12.08
CA GLY A 160 -17.90 2.06 10.88
C GLY A 160 -16.74 1.07 10.66
N TRP A 161 -16.53 0.09 11.55
CA TRP A 161 -15.51 -0.96 11.42
C TRP A 161 -16.10 -2.30 11.87
N THR A 162 -17.22 -2.66 11.27
CA THR A 162 -18.04 -3.81 11.68
C THR A 162 -17.38 -5.15 11.42
N VAL A 163 -16.27 -5.21 10.67
CA VAL A 163 -15.47 -6.44 10.53
C VAL A 163 -14.97 -6.97 11.88
N ALA A 164 -14.66 -6.07 12.83
CA ALA A 164 -14.19 -6.45 14.16
C ALA A 164 -15.34 -6.87 15.08
N LEU A 165 -15.19 -8.02 15.74
CA LEU A 165 -16.07 -8.48 16.82
C LEU A 165 -15.36 -8.27 18.16
N ILE A 166 -15.87 -7.39 19.00
CA ILE A 166 -15.27 -7.08 20.30
C ILE A 166 -15.99 -7.82 21.42
N VAL A 167 -15.21 -8.45 22.30
CA VAL A 167 -15.70 -9.17 23.48
C VAL A 167 -15.01 -8.67 24.74
N SER A 168 -15.74 -8.65 25.84
CA SER A 168 -15.18 -8.36 27.17
C SER A 168 -14.28 -9.49 27.66
N GLU A 169 -13.41 -9.14 28.62
CA GLU A 169 -12.56 -10.08 29.34
C GLU A 169 -13.31 -11.30 29.90
N HIS A 170 -14.50 -11.10 30.47
CA HIS A 170 -15.30 -12.21 31.01
C HIS A 170 -15.72 -13.23 29.94
N ILE A 171 -16.04 -12.77 28.73
CA ILE A 171 -16.37 -13.65 27.60
C ILE A 171 -15.12 -14.42 27.18
N LYS A 172 -13.99 -13.72 27.01
CA LYS A 172 -12.70 -14.34 26.68
C LYS A 172 -12.33 -15.44 27.68
N GLU A 173 -12.36 -15.13 28.98
CA GLU A 173 -12.05 -16.10 30.04
C GLU A 173 -13.03 -17.29 30.05
N GLY A 174 -14.31 -17.05 29.76
CA GLY A 174 -15.31 -18.12 29.62
C GLY A 174 -14.98 -19.08 28.48
N LEU A 175 -14.59 -18.54 27.32
CA LEU A 175 -14.20 -19.30 26.14
C LEU A 175 -12.90 -20.08 26.40
N GLU A 176 -11.87 -19.44 26.95
CA GLU A 176 -10.59 -20.09 27.28
C GLU A 176 -10.75 -21.21 28.32
N ARG A 177 -11.52 -20.97 29.38
CA ARG A 177 -11.79 -21.97 30.42
C ARG A 177 -12.55 -23.18 29.87
N ALA A 178 -13.43 -22.95 28.90
CA ALA A 178 -14.16 -24.01 28.23
C ALA A 178 -13.29 -24.82 27.25
N GLY A 179 -12.09 -24.34 26.89
CA GLY A 179 -11.19 -25.00 25.95
C GLY A 179 -11.82 -25.15 24.56
N VAL A 180 -12.51 -24.12 24.09
CA VAL A 180 -13.07 -24.09 22.72
C VAL A 180 -11.99 -23.70 21.71
N THR A 181 -12.12 -24.14 20.46
CA THR A 181 -11.07 -24.04 19.42
C THR A 181 -11.44 -23.07 18.29
N GLY A 182 -10.44 -22.65 17.51
CA GLY A 182 -10.62 -21.87 16.27
C GLY A 182 -10.62 -20.36 16.41
N MET A 183 -10.21 -19.84 17.57
CA MET A 183 -10.25 -18.42 17.86
C MET A 183 -8.94 -17.92 18.46
N ARG A 184 -8.63 -16.65 18.21
CA ARG A 184 -7.54 -15.91 18.85
C ARG A 184 -8.06 -14.56 19.34
N PHE A 185 -7.34 -13.97 20.30
CA PHE A 185 -7.73 -12.70 20.92
C PHE A 185 -6.63 -11.66 20.79
N GLU A 186 -7.00 -10.45 20.40
CA GLU A 186 -6.10 -9.28 20.46
C GLU A 186 -6.66 -8.25 21.43
N GLU A 187 -5.85 -7.82 22.40
CA GLU A 187 -6.29 -6.81 23.38
C GLU A 187 -6.41 -5.43 22.71
N VAL A 188 -7.62 -4.85 22.75
CA VAL A 188 -7.93 -3.53 22.16
C VAL A 188 -8.14 -2.45 23.22
N THR A 189 -8.09 -2.82 24.50
CA THR A 189 -8.09 -1.89 25.64
C THR A 189 -6.64 -1.55 26.04
N GLY A 190 -6.44 -0.38 26.64
CA GLY A 190 -5.13 0.06 27.11
C GLY A 190 -4.34 0.87 26.07
N PRO A 191 -3.20 1.45 26.47
CA PRO A 191 -2.36 2.20 25.55
C PRO A 191 -1.82 1.27 24.46
N SER A 192 -1.70 1.78 23.24
CA SER A 192 -1.02 1.05 22.19
C SER A 192 0.40 0.67 22.62
N ALA A 193 0.89 -0.49 22.15
CA ALA A 193 2.27 -0.92 22.34
C ALA A 193 3.27 0.09 21.73
N ILE A 194 2.81 0.87 20.75
CA ILE A 194 3.53 1.98 20.15
C ILE A 194 3.44 3.17 21.11
N SER A 195 4.56 3.78 21.49
CA SER A 195 4.56 4.93 22.42
C SER A 195 3.82 6.15 21.83
N PRO A 196 3.29 7.08 22.65
CA PRO A 196 2.69 8.32 22.15
C PRO A 196 3.64 9.14 21.26
N GLU A 197 4.93 9.18 21.60
CA GLU A 197 5.97 9.87 20.82
C GLU A 197 6.16 9.23 19.45
N GLU A 198 6.23 7.90 19.40
CA GLU A 198 6.37 7.15 18.15
C GLU A 198 5.12 7.26 17.27
N ARG A 199 3.91 7.28 17.85
CA ARG A 199 2.68 7.53 17.10
C ARG A 199 2.66 8.93 16.48
N GLU A 200 3.06 9.93 17.25
CA GLU A 200 3.15 11.30 16.75
C GLU A 200 4.21 11.43 15.64
N HIS A 201 5.36 10.78 15.80
CA HIS A 201 6.39 10.68 14.78
C HIS A 201 5.85 10.04 13.48
N ASN A 202 5.18 8.88 13.58
CA ASN A 202 4.59 8.18 12.42
C ASN A 202 3.52 9.02 11.73
N ARG A 203 2.72 9.79 12.48
CA ARG A 203 1.75 10.73 11.90
C ARG A 203 2.44 11.84 11.12
N LYS A 204 3.50 12.43 11.66
CA LYS A 204 4.28 13.47 10.96
C LYS A 204 4.88 12.92 9.67
N LEU A 205 5.51 11.74 9.72
CA LEU A 205 6.03 11.07 8.53
C LEU A 205 4.95 10.89 7.47
N LYS A 206 3.77 10.38 7.87
CA LYS A 206 2.66 10.17 6.94
C LYS A 206 2.18 11.46 6.29
N VAL A 207 2.02 12.54 7.06
CA VAL A 207 1.64 13.86 6.52
C VAL A 207 2.66 14.35 5.49
N LEU A 208 3.96 14.14 5.75
CA LEU A 208 5.01 14.50 4.80
C LEU A 208 4.97 13.63 3.53
N TYR A 209 4.74 12.32 3.66
CA TYR A 209 4.58 11.42 2.50
C TYR A 209 3.37 11.81 1.64
N ASP A 210 2.20 12.00 2.25
CA ASP A 210 0.98 12.34 1.52
C ASP A 210 1.17 13.69 0.79
N ARG A 211 1.86 14.65 1.43
CA ARG A 211 2.19 15.96 0.85
C ARG A 211 3.13 15.86 -0.35
N THR A 212 4.20 15.06 -0.28
CA THR A 212 5.14 14.91 -1.41
C THR A 212 4.55 14.06 -2.54
N GLU A 213 3.92 12.93 -2.22
CA GLU A 213 3.36 12.02 -3.22
C GLU A 213 2.23 12.68 -4.03
N THR A 214 1.34 13.44 -3.37
CA THR A 214 0.25 14.15 -4.05
C THR A 214 0.79 15.15 -5.07
N ALA A 215 1.66 16.08 -4.63
CA ALA A 215 2.18 17.14 -5.49
C ALA A 215 3.01 16.58 -6.66
N ARG A 216 3.81 15.54 -6.41
CA ARG A 216 4.64 14.94 -7.46
C ARG A 216 3.79 14.16 -8.46
N THR A 217 2.78 13.43 -8.01
CA THR A 217 1.84 12.71 -8.88
C THR A 217 1.05 13.67 -9.78
N GLU A 218 0.59 14.80 -9.23
CA GLU A 218 -0.05 15.86 -10.01
C GLU A 218 0.88 16.39 -11.10
N PHE A 219 2.15 16.66 -10.76
CA PHE A 219 3.15 17.09 -11.73
C PHE A 219 3.38 16.02 -12.82
N TRP A 220 3.54 14.75 -12.47
CA TRP A 220 3.70 13.66 -13.44
C TRP A 220 2.57 13.58 -14.46
N ARG A 221 1.32 13.78 -14.02
CA ARG A 221 0.16 13.82 -14.90
C ARG A 221 0.18 14.99 -15.89
N THR A 222 0.94 16.06 -15.63
CA THR A 222 1.14 17.15 -16.61
C THR A 222 2.07 16.74 -17.76
N LEU A 223 2.90 15.72 -17.56
CA LEU A 223 3.89 15.28 -18.56
C LEU A 223 3.35 14.21 -19.50
N GLY A 224 2.14 13.69 -19.29
CA GLY A 224 1.52 12.66 -20.12
C GLY A 224 0.55 11.79 -19.32
N THR A 225 0.20 10.63 -19.87
CA THR A 225 -0.68 9.66 -19.20
C THR A 225 0.15 8.79 -18.27
N LEU A 226 0.01 9.01 -16.95
CA LEU A 226 0.65 8.19 -15.92
C LEU A 226 0.10 6.75 -15.97
N ASP A 227 0.99 5.76 -16.01
CA ASP A 227 0.61 4.35 -15.98
C ASP A 227 0.48 3.86 -14.53
N GLU A 228 -0.76 3.78 -14.04
CA GLU A 228 -1.06 3.32 -12.68
C GLU A 228 -0.94 1.79 -12.53
N ASN A 229 -0.83 1.03 -13.64
CA ASN A 229 -0.73 -0.42 -13.65
C ASN A 229 0.70 -0.93 -13.89
N ALA A 230 1.66 -0.02 -14.08
CA ALA A 230 3.05 -0.41 -14.32
C ALA A 230 3.60 -1.19 -13.12
N ILE A 231 4.01 -2.45 -13.37
CA ILE A 231 4.65 -3.29 -12.36
C ILE A 231 6.13 -2.94 -12.34
N LEU A 232 6.50 -2.05 -11.41
CA LEU A 232 7.88 -1.65 -11.17
C LEU A 232 8.31 -2.06 -9.76
N PRO A 233 9.59 -2.43 -9.55
CA PRO A 233 10.06 -2.80 -8.22
C PRO A 233 9.87 -1.62 -7.27
N ILE A 234 9.16 -1.84 -6.17
CA ILE A 234 9.14 -0.92 -5.03
C ILE A 234 10.16 -1.44 -4.04
N VAL A 235 11.26 -0.70 -3.87
CA VAL A 235 12.26 -1.05 -2.85
C VAL A 235 11.92 -0.27 -1.59
N VAL A 236 11.48 -1.00 -0.56
CA VAL A 236 11.32 -0.48 0.79
C VAL A 236 12.68 -0.59 1.49
N GLY A 237 13.20 0.53 1.98
CA GLY A 237 14.58 0.67 2.43
C GLY A 237 15.54 1.23 1.37
N GLY A 238 16.80 1.39 1.74
CA GLY A 238 17.84 1.97 0.90
C GLY A 238 18.14 3.45 1.20
N GLY A 239 19.02 4.06 0.40
CA GLY A 239 19.62 5.36 0.71
C GLY A 239 18.85 6.59 0.21
N TRP A 240 17.66 6.42 -0.37
CA TRP A 240 16.83 7.56 -0.78
C TRP A 240 16.23 8.27 0.45
N PRO A 241 15.92 9.58 0.36
CA PRO A 241 15.56 10.41 1.53
C PRO A 241 14.47 9.81 2.41
N ALA A 242 13.40 9.28 1.80
CA ALA A 242 12.30 8.68 2.54
C ALA A 242 12.34 7.14 2.59
N ARG A 243 13.52 6.54 2.38
CA ARG A 243 13.75 5.08 2.41
C ARG A 243 12.77 4.29 1.55
N ARG A 244 12.40 4.87 0.41
CA ARG A 244 11.52 4.29 -0.60
C ARG A 244 12.11 4.62 -1.96
N GLN A 245 12.25 3.61 -2.81
CA GLN A 245 12.69 3.79 -4.20
C GLN A 245 11.56 3.35 -5.11
N VAL A 246 11.06 4.31 -5.89
CA VAL A 246 9.97 4.11 -6.84
C VAL A 246 10.35 4.75 -8.17
N TRP A 247 9.84 4.13 -9.22
CA TRP A 247 9.89 4.64 -10.58
C TRP A 247 8.46 4.73 -11.10
N ARG A 248 8.21 5.66 -12.02
CA ARG A 248 6.92 5.81 -12.69
C ARG A 248 7.09 5.78 -14.20
N VAL A 249 6.06 5.31 -14.88
CA VAL A 249 5.97 5.28 -16.33
C VAL A 249 4.91 6.29 -16.77
N ILE A 250 5.28 7.17 -17.70
CA ILE A 250 4.40 8.19 -18.26
C ILE A 250 4.38 8.02 -19.79
N HIS A 251 3.21 7.67 -20.32
CA HIS A 251 2.98 7.53 -21.76
C HIS A 251 2.83 8.90 -22.39
N ARG A 252 3.60 9.15 -23.46
CA ARG A 252 3.69 10.44 -24.15
C ARG A 252 3.29 10.30 -25.63
N PRO A 253 2.93 11.41 -26.31
CA PRO A 253 2.58 11.38 -27.73
C PRO A 253 3.67 10.75 -28.60
N GLU A 254 3.28 10.26 -29.78
CA GLU A 254 4.17 9.63 -30.78
C GLU A 254 4.79 8.31 -30.32
N GLY A 255 4.13 7.58 -29.41
CA GLY A 255 4.59 6.27 -28.93
C GLY A 255 5.84 6.37 -28.04
N ARG A 256 6.02 7.51 -27.37
CA ARG A 256 7.13 7.75 -26.45
C ARG A 256 6.74 7.34 -25.03
N THR A 257 7.73 6.87 -24.30
CA THR A 257 7.60 6.50 -22.90
C THR A 257 8.64 7.23 -22.09
N LEU A 258 8.19 7.93 -21.04
CA LEU A 258 9.02 8.62 -20.08
C LEU A 258 9.07 7.83 -18.78
N PHE A 259 10.27 7.45 -18.37
CA PHE A 259 10.56 6.82 -17.09
C PHE A 259 11.11 7.89 -16.14
N VAL A 260 10.55 7.98 -14.93
CA VAL A 260 11.01 8.93 -13.91
C VAL A 260 11.29 8.24 -12.60
N THR A 261 12.24 8.77 -11.82
CA THR A 261 12.33 8.46 -10.39
C THR A 261 11.22 9.17 -9.64
N ASP A 262 10.77 8.57 -8.54
CA ASP A 262 9.71 9.09 -7.68
C ASP A 262 10.13 8.87 -6.22
N GLY A 263 11.01 9.74 -5.72
CA GLY A 263 11.44 9.69 -4.34
C GLY A 263 12.79 10.35 -4.02
N LEU A 264 13.59 10.70 -5.03
CA LEU A 264 14.85 11.44 -4.79
C LEU A 264 14.59 12.84 -4.22
N SER A 265 13.41 13.38 -4.46
CA SER A 265 12.95 14.65 -3.91
C SER A 265 12.04 14.52 -2.69
N ASP A 266 11.93 13.35 -2.07
CA ASP A 266 11.19 13.20 -0.80
C ASP A 266 11.93 13.86 0.36
N PHE A 267 11.19 14.16 1.43
CA PHE A 267 11.79 14.60 2.69
C PHE A 267 12.70 13.51 3.29
N PHE A 268 13.63 13.92 4.16
CA PHE A 268 14.47 12.97 4.91
C PHE A 268 13.73 12.41 6.13
N VAL A 269 13.57 11.09 6.20
CA VAL A 269 12.91 10.42 7.33
C VAL A 269 13.68 10.57 8.64
N GLU A 270 14.99 10.86 8.58
CA GLU A 270 15.83 11.09 9.74
C GLU A 270 15.53 12.42 10.44
N THR A 271 15.13 13.46 9.70
CA THR A 271 14.82 14.78 10.27
C THR A 271 13.33 15.00 10.50
N VAL A 272 12.46 14.37 9.69
CA VAL A 272 10.99 14.52 9.79
C VAL A 272 10.56 15.98 9.67
N GLU A 273 11.19 16.69 8.74
CA GLU A 273 10.86 18.09 8.42
C GLU A 273 10.54 18.23 6.93
N PRO A 274 9.63 19.15 6.54
CA PRO A 274 9.36 19.42 5.14
C PRO A 274 10.63 19.82 4.39
N SER A 275 10.91 19.14 3.29
CA SER A 275 12.04 19.42 2.41
C SER A 275 11.84 18.75 1.06
N VAL A 276 12.64 19.15 0.07
CA VAL A 276 12.66 18.54 -1.27
C VAL A 276 13.76 17.49 -1.43
N GLY A 277 14.22 16.87 -0.33
CA GLY A 277 15.26 15.83 -0.39
C GLY A 277 16.54 16.28 -1.08
N PHE A 278 16.96 15.54 -2.10
CA PHE A 278 18.10 15.92 -2.94
C PHE A 278 17.79 17.06 -3.93
N GLY A 279 16.53 17.51 -4.03
CA GLY A 279 16.10 18.60 -4.89
C GLY A 279 16.09 18.26 -6.36
N LEU A 280 16.05 16.97 -6.71
CA LEU A 280 16.04 16.49 -8.09
C LEU A 280 15.17 15.26 -8.27
N GLU A 281 14.72 15.04 -9.50
CA GLU A 281 14.23 13.75 -10.01
C GLU A 281 14.88 13.48 -11.38
N LEU A 282 15.12 12.21 -11.68
CA LEU A 282 15.71 11.78 -12.95
C LEU A 282 14.61 11.43 -13.96
N ALA A 283 14.83 11.74 -15.24
CA ALA A 283 13.88 11.54 -16.31
C ALA A 283 14.54 10.97 -17.57
N LEU A 284 14.12 9.80 -18.03
CA LEU A 284 14.61 9.16 -19.26
C LEU A 284 13.45 8.92 -20.22
N GLU A 285 13.49 9.55 -21.39
CA GLU A 285 12.48 9.36 -22.45
C GLU A 285 13.04 8.48 -23.57
N THR A 286 12.27 7.48 -23.99
CA THR A 286 12.58 6.58 -25.12
C THR A 286 11.33 6.39 -25.99
N ASN A 287 11.53 5.87 -27.20
CA ASN A 287 10.44 5.38 -28.06
C ASN A 287 10.63 3.90 -28.44
N GLU A 288 11.48 3.19 -27.71
CA GLU A 288 11.70 1.75 -27.88
C GLU A 288 10.56 0.97 -27.19
N PRO A 289 9.85 0.09 -27.91
CA PRO A 289 8.73 -0.64 -27.34
C PRO A 289 9.21 -1.71 -26.35
N GLN A 290 8.49 -1.87 -25.22
CA GLN A 290 8.63 -2.98 -24.27
C GLN A 290 10.06 -3.21 -23.77
N THR A 291 10.63 -2.21 -23.09
CA THR A 291 12.00 -2.29 -22.58
C THR A 291 12.09 -1.93 -21.09
N ASP A 292 12.97 -2.65 -20.37
CA ASP A 292 13.19 -2.54 -18.92
C ASP A 292 14.50 -1.84 -18.54
N TRP A 293 15.46 -1.76 -19.47
CA TRP A 293 16.74 -1.10 -19.26
C TRP A 293 16.64 0.37 -18.79
N PRO A 294 15.64 1.19 -19.18
CA PRO A 294 15.55 2.56 -18.69
C PRO A 294 15.44 2.66 -17.18
N VAL A 295 14.63 1.80 -16.57
CA VAL A 295 14.43 1.78 -15.10
C VAL A 295 15.71 1.34 -14.40
N THR A 296 16.34 0.27 -14.90
CA THR A 296 17.63 -0.22 -14.37
C THR A 296 18.73 0.84 -14.48
N LEU A 297 18.75 1.63 -15.57
CA LEU A 297 19.71 2.72 -15.72
C LEU A 297 19.44 3.86 -14.73
N LEU A 298 18.18 4.27 -14.58
CA LEU A 298 17.78 5.28 -13.61
C LEU A 298 18.14 4.88 -12.17
N GLU A 299 17.92 3.61 -11.82
CA GLU A 299 18.33 3.03 -10.52
C GLU A 299 19.83 3.21 -10.28
N ARG A 300 20.66 2.85 -11.25
CA ARG A 300 22.13 2.97 -11.12
C ARG A 300 22.58 4.41 -10.94
N ILE A 301 22.04 5.32 -11.74
CA ILE A 301 22.37 6.75 -11.62
C ILE A 301 21.92 7.27 -10.27
N ALA A 302 20.72 6.92 -9.83
CA ALA A 302 20.20 7.31 -8.51
C ALA A 302 21.11 6.81 -7.38
N ASN A 303 21.58 5.56 -7.45
CA ASN A 303 22.49 4.99 -6.46
C ASN A 303 23.84 5.73 -6.40
N GLU A 304 24.40 6.12 -7.56
CA GLU A 304 25.60 6.95 -7.60
C GLU A 304 25.37 8.32 -6.94
N LEU A 305 24.25 8.99 -7.26
CA LEU A 305 23.91 10.29 -6.67
C LEU A 305 23.67 10.21 -5.16
N VAL A 306 23.08 9.12 -4.68
CA VAL A 306 22.85 8.84 -3.25
C VAL A 306 24.18 8.59 -2.53
N GLY A 307 25.05 7.75 -3.11
CA GLY A 307 26.31 7.35 -2.50
C GLY A 307 27.40 8.42 -2.55
N HIS A 308 27.30 9.38 -3.47
CA HIS A 308 28.39 10.31 -3.76
C HIS A 308 27.91 11.77 -3.78
N GLU A 309 28.04 12.45 -2.64
CA GLU A 309 27.60 13.83 -2.45
C GLU A 309 28.18 14.82 -3.49
N HIS A 310 29.43 14.61 -3.91
CA HIS A 310 30.10 15.46 -4.91
C HIS A 310 29.43 15.43 -6.30
N LEU A 311 28.55 14.45 -6.57
CA LEU A 311 27.80 14.34 -7.83
C LEU A 311 26.44 15.04 -7.77
N ARG A 312 25.88 15.25 -6.56
CA ARG A 312 24.54 15.83 -6.38
C ARG A 312 24.46 17.28 -6.81
N GLU A 313 25.40 18.11 -6.39
CA GLU A 313 25.36 19.54 -6.72
C GLU A 313 25.53 19.81 -8.23
N PRO A 314 26.48 19.16 -8.93
CA PRO A 314 26.54 19.25 -10.39
C PRO A 314 25.25 18.78 -11.08
N ALA A 315 24.66 17.67 -10.62
CA ALA A 315 23.40 17.16 -11.16
C ALA A 315 22.22 18.11 -10.88
N ARG A 316 22.26 18.89 -9.80
CA ARG A 316 21.23 19.87 -9.44
C ARG A 316 21.39 21.23 -10.10
N THR A 317 22.59 21.61 -10.54
CA THR A 317 22.84 22.97 -11.04
C THR A 317 23.28 23.06 -12.49
N GLY A 318 23.88 22.01 -13.05
CA GLY A 318 24.44 22.05 -14.40
C GLY A 318 24.22 20.76 -15.18
N ILE A 319 25.10 20.53 -16.15
CA ILE A 319 25.13 19.30 -16.93
C ILE A 319 26.24 18.43 -16.34
N LEU A 320 26.00 17.12 -16.21
CA LEU A 320 26.99 16.17 -15.70
C LEU A 320 27.09 15.01 -16.68
N SER A 321 28.30 14.51 -16.91
CA SER A 321 28.51 13.25 -17.61
C SER A 321 29.13 12.26 -16.65
N MET A 322 28.69 11.02 -16.72
CA MET A 322 29.22 9.95 -15.88
C MET A 322 29.08 8.61 -16.57
N GLU A 323 29.78 7.62 -16.05
CA GLU A 323 29.60 6.22 -16.43
C GLU A 323 29.02 5.47 -15.24
N VAL A 324 28.10 4.55 -15.50
CA VAL A 324 27.54 3.64 -14.49
C VAL A 324 27.77 2.19 -14.89
N ASP A 325 27.55 1.28 -13.96
CA ASP A 325 27.62 -0.16 -14.24
C ASP A 325 26.70 -0.55 -15.42
N GLY A 326 27.16 -1.48 -16.27
CA GLY A 326 26.47 -1.89 -17.49
C GLY A 326 25.83 -3.28 -17.43
N GLU A 327 25.84 -3.98 -16.30
CA GLU A 327 25.20 -5.30 -16.22
C GLU A 327 23.72 -5.23 -16.64
N ARG A 328 23.20 -6.19 -17.42
CA ARG A 328 21.81 -6.15 -17.96
C ARG A 328 21.46 -4.92 -18.83
N MET A 329 22.44 -4.09 -19.23
CA MET A 329 22.20 -3.04 -20.22
C MET A 329 22.31 -3.60 -21.65
N PRO A 330 21.62 -2.98 -22.63
CA PRO A 330 21.78 -3.33 -24.04
C PRO A 330 23.23 -3.25 -24.53
N GLU A 331 23.66 -4.29 -25.24
CA GLU A 331 25.05 -4.41 -25.74
C GLU A 331 25.56 -3.19 -26.51
N PRO A 332 24.78 -2.51 -27.40
CA PRO A 332 25.29 -1.36 -28.12
C PRO A 332 25.64 -0.15 -27.25
N LEU A 333 25.11 -0.07 -26.03
CA LEU A 333 25.41 1.00 -25.07
C LEU A 333 26.67 0.71 -24.24
N LEU A 334 27.19 -0.52 -24.28
CA LEU A 334 28.30 -0.94 -23.44
C LEU A 334 29.65 -0.47 -23.98
N THR A 335 30.46 0.12 -23.11
CA THR A 335 31.89 0.33 -23.36
C THR A 335 32.64 -1.01 -23.34
N LYS A 336 33.93 -1.00 -23.69
CA LYS A 336 34.78 -2.20 -23.62
C LYS A 336 34.92 -2.72 -22.19
N GLU A 337 34.77 -1.83 -21.21
CA GLU A 337 34.82 -2.09 -19.78
C GLU A 337 33.45 -2.52 -19.23
N GLY A 338 32.43 -2.67 -20.07
CA GLY A 338 31.08 -3.07 -19.67
C GLY A 338 30.33 -1.98 -18.88
N ARG A 339 30.63 -0.71 -19.15
CA ARG A 339 29.97 0.46 -18.53
C ARG A 339 28.99 1.11 -19.50
N VAL A 340 28.09 1.93 -18.99
CA VAL A 340 27.21 2.79 -19.81
C VAL A 340 27.52 4.25 -19.52
N GLY A 341 27.85 5.01 -20.57
CA GLY A 341 28.01 6.46 -20.50
C GLY A 341 26.67 7.18 -20.54
N VAL A 342 26.49 8.19 -19.69
CA VAL A 342 25.28 9.01 -19.64
C VAL A 342 25.61 10.50 -19.54
N LEU A 343 24.71 11.31 -20.07
CA LEU A 343 24.68 12.75 -19.93
C LEU A 343 23.41 13.16 -19.18
N LEU A 344 23.59 13.92 -18.11
CA LEU A 344 22.54 14.34 -17.18
C LEU A 344 22.27 15.84 -17.31
N GLY A 345 20.99 16.21 -17.35
CA GLY A 345 20.55 17.61 -17.30
C GLY A 345 20.63 18.34 -18.64
N MET A 346 20.54 17.63 -19.76
CA MET A 346 20.40 18.23 -21.09
C MET A 346 19.02 18.91 -21.22
N ASP A 347 19.00 20.16 -21.68
CA ASP A 347 17.75 20.86 -21.96
C ASP A 347 16.96 20.17 -23.06
N THR A 348 15.64 20.16 -22.94
CA THR A 348 14.74 19.56 -23.93
C THR A 348 13.63 20.53 -24.29
N PRO A 349 13.11 20.47 -25.52
CA PRO A 349 11.97 21.31 -25.91
C PRO A 349 10.64 20.85 -25.28
N THR A 350 10.58 19.64 -24.71
CA THR A 350 9.31 19.00 -24.29
C THR A 350 9.20 18.64 -22.81
N LEU A 351 10.28 18.75 -22.05
CA LEU A 351 10.31 18.54 -20.60
C LEU A 351 10.77 19.81 -19.92
N PRO A 352 10.10 20.25 -18.84
CA PRO A 352 10.55 21.40 -18.06
C PRO A 352 11.85 21.06 -17.33
N GLY A 353 12.71 22.07 -17.08
CA GLY A 353 13.93 21.87 -16.29
C GLY A 353 13.67 21.79 -14.78
N HIS A 354 12.55 22.34 -14.31
CA HIS A 354 12.18 22.37 -12.88
C HIS A 354 10.66 22.25 -12.71
N PHE A 355 10.25 21.84 -11.52
CA PHE A 355 8.86 21.85 -11.10
C PHE A 355 8.74 22.25 -9.63
N THR A 356 7.55 22.74 -9.27
CA THR A 356 7.28 23.24 -7.94
C THR A 356 6.70 22.12 -7.07
N MET A 357 7.34 21.87 -5.94
CA MET A 357 6.81 21.05 -4.86
C MET A 357 6.40 21.96 -3.69
N PRO A 358 5.57 21.47 -2.75
CA PRO A 358 5.07 22.29 -1.65
C PRO A 358 6.17 22.92 -0.77
N ASP A 359 7.36 22.30 -0.74
CA ASP A 359 8.47 22.65 0.14
C ASP A 359 9.71 23.18 -0.61
N GLY A 360 9.60 23.40 -1.93
CA GLY A 360 10.71 23.95 -2.73
C GLY A 360 10.62 23.67 -4.22
N GLN A 361 11.64 24.10 -4.97
CA GLN A 361 11.83 23.73 -6.36
C GLN A 361 12.58 22.40 -6.47
N VAL A 362 12.14 21.55 -7.40
CA VAL A 362 12.83 20.31 -7.76
C VAL A 362 13.29 20.41 -9.20
N ARG A 363 14.55 20.06 -9.46
CA ARG A 363 15.09 19.97 -10.81
C ARG A 363 14.68 18.65 -11.46
N LEU A 364 14.14 18.71 -12.67
CA LEU A 364 13.94 17.54 -13.51
C LEU A 364 15.20 17.31 -14.35
N VAL A 365 16.01 16.32 -13.97
CA VAL A 365 17.29 16.02 -14.59
C VAL A 365 17.08 14.98 -15.68
N THR A 366 17.19 15.39 -16.93
CA THR A 366 17.07 14.47 -18.06
C THR A 366 18.26 13.54 -18.15
N VAL A 367 18.04 12.29 -18.58
CA VAL A 367 19.05 11.25 -18.72
C VAL A 367 19.14 10.85 -20.18
N LYS A 368 20.31 11.14 -20.77
CA LYS A 368 20.65 10.78 -22.15
C LYS A 368 21.71 9.70 -22.18
N THR A 369 21.43 8.56 -22.78
CA THR A 369 22.44 7.52 -23.03
C THR A 369 23.41 7.93 -24.12
N LEU A 370 24.69 7.66 -23.88
CA LEU A 370 25.78 7.88 -24.82
C LEU A 370 26.20 6.55 -25.43
N MET A 371 26.28 6.51 -26.76
CA MET A 371 26.97 5.42 -27.45
C MET A 371 28.47 5.46 -27.11
N PRO A 372 29.20 4.32 -27.14
CA PRO A 372 30.63 4.31 -26.83
C PRO A 372 31.45 5.33 -27.63
N ARG A 373 31.10 5.53 -28.92
CA ARG A 373 31.73 6.56 -29.77
C ARG A 373 31.42 7.99 -29.33
N GLU A 374 30.22 8.26 -28.84
CA GLU A 374 29.83 9.58 -28.32
C GLU A 374 30.52 9.86 -26.98
N LEU A 375 30.70 8.82 -26.15
CA LEU A 375 31.50 8.94 -24.93
C LEU A 375 32.97 9.24 -25.26
N THR A 376 33.57 8.56 -26.24
CA THR A 376 34.93 8.92 -26.71
C THR A 376 34.97 10.36 -27.22
N TYR A 377 34.00 10.76 -28.04
CA TYR A 377 33.92 12.11 -28.58
C TYR A 377 33.76 13.18 -27.49
N LEU A 378 32.93 12.92 -26.47
CA LEU A 378 32.77 13.77 -25.29
C LEU A 378 34.10 14.04 -24.59
N LEU A 379 34.91 13.00 -24.42
CA LEU A 379 36.20 13.09 -23.74
C LEU A 379 37.23 13.86 -24.58
N GLU A 380 37.17 13.77 -25.91
CA GLU A 380 38.09 14.43 -26.83
C GLU A 380 37.72 15.89 -27.11
N HIS A 381 36.44 16.20 -27.28
CA HIS A 381 35.95 17.49 -27.79
C HIS A 381 35.15 18.30 -26.76
N GLY A 382 34.81 17.70 -25.63
CA GLY A 382 34.04 18.33 -24.57
C GLY A 382 32.53 18.27 -24.78
N ARG A 383 31.83 18.68 -23.72
CA ARG A 383 30.37 18.50 -23.58
C ARG A 383 29.55 19.41 -24.48
N GLU A 384 29.99 20.65 -24.65
CA GLU A 384 29.26 21.65 -25.45
C GLU A 384 29.12 21.22 -26.90
N GLU A 385 30.19 20.66 -27.49
CA GLU A 385 30.17 20.17 -28.86
C GLU A 385 29.26 18.94 -28.98
N LEU A 386 29.31 17.98 -28.04
CA LEU A 386 28.41 16.83 -28.10
C LEU A 386 26.92 17.23 -27.95
N LEU A 387 26.61 18.18 -27.07
CA LEU A 387 25.27 18.76 -26.95
C LEU A 387 24.81 19.43 -28.25
N HIS A 388 25.72 20.16 -28.91
CA HIS A 388 25.44 20.76 -30.21
C HIS A 388 25.05 19.69 -31.24
N ARG A 389 25.76 18.55 -31.30
CA ARG A 389 25.43 17.42 -32.19
C ARG A 389 24.07 16.80 -31.89
N PHE A 390 23.73 16.59 -30.61
CA PHE A 390 22.42 16.09 -30.23
C PHE A 390 21.30 17.05 -30.64
N ASN A 391 21.49 18.36 -30.46
CA ASN A 391 20.49 19.36 -30.83
C ASN A 391 20.26 19.49 -32.34
N GLN A 392 21.17 19.00 -33.18
CA GLN A 392 20.98 18.93 -34.64
C GLN A 392 20.12 17.73 -35.07
N SER A 393 19.98 16.70 -34.23
CA SER A 393 19.18 15.50 -34.50
C SER A 393 17.86 15.58 -33.74
N SER A 394 16.71 15.69 -34.40
CA SER A 394 15.42 15.78 -33.70
C SER A 394 14.73 14.41 -33.59
N PRO A 395 14.23 14.00 -32.39
CA PRO A 395 14.42 14.59 -31.07
C PRO A 395 15.71 14.12 -30.38
N GLY A 396 16.59 15.07 -30.04
CA GLY A 396 17.96 14.80 -29.61
C GLY A 396 18.11 14.21 -28.22
N HIS A 397 17.11 14.44 -27.35
CA HIS A 397 17.12 13.97 -25.96
C HIS A 397 16.65 12.52 -25.80
N LEU A 398 15.98 11.92 -26.80
CA LEU A 398 15.51 10.54 -26.70
C LEU A 398 16.69 9.57 -26.56
N SER A 399 16.65 8.76 -25.52
CA SER A 399 17.61 7.67 -25.33
C SER A 399 17.12 6.43 -26.07
N LYS A 400 17.99 5.86 -26.91
CA LYS A 400 17.73 4.62 -27.64
C LYS A 400 18.95 3.74 -27.55
N ALA A 401 18.74 2.47 -27.26
CA ALA A 401 19.79 1.48 -27.23
C ALA A 401 20.21 1.03 -28.63
N TRP A 402 19.31 1.07 -29.63
CA TRP A 402 19.65 0.74 -31.01
C TRP A 402 19.54 1.96 -31.93
N ARG A 403 20.66 2.70 -32.06
CA ARG A 403 20.79 3.82 -32.99
C ARG A 403 22.23 4.01 -33.46
N GLN A 404 22.41 4.80 -34.53
CA GLN A 404 23.74 5.28 -34.88
C GLN A 404 24.18 6.40 -33.89
N PRO A 405 25.48 6.49 -33.57
CA PRO A 405 26.06 7.65 -32.91
C PRO A 405 25.81 8.94 -33.71
N VAL A 406 25.70 10.09 -33.03
CA VAL A 406 25.57 11.41 -33.69
C VAL A 406 26.91 11.98 -34.19
N VAL A 407 28.00 11.22 -34.04
CA VAL A 407 29.40 11.60 -34.31
C VAL A 407 30.13 10.57 -35.17
#